data_AF-A0A840U4V8-F1
#
_entry.id   AF-A0A840U4V8-F1
#
_cell.length_a   1.000
_cell.length_b   1.000
_cell.length_c   1.000
_cell.angle_alpha   90.00
_cell.angle_beta   90.00
_cell.angle_gamma   90.00
#
_symmetry.space_group_name_H-M   'P 1'
#
loop_
_entity.id
_entity.type
_entity.pdbx_description
1 polymer ?
#
loop_
_entity_poly.entity_id
_entity_poly.type
_entity_poly.pdbx_seq_one_letter_code
_entity_poly.pdbx_strand_id
1 'polypeptide(L)'
;MRYFIIAVSLLLSSCASYEPKPDPMKEGLVAPFQSSGTVNVVNGQDQSKLQIERYGGVPVNLRATTEETIKLLEQQLSQNGVVVDPGASKAMTLSVQELYQFPIAPPYTDICIVRAGLTTSSGLEKLYSVKNLSGVDIFHACDFALTKLVAEIVNDSAVRDFLDESLLRYPASLASGLSKRTAL
;
A
#
# COMPACT_ATOMS: atom_id res chain seq x y z
N MET A 1 -21.69 -18.50 49.56
CA MET A 1 -20.62 -18.84 48.58
C MET A 1 -21.18 -19.01 47.16
N ARG A 2 -21.84 -17.99 46.58
CA ARG A 2 -22.39 -18.04 45.20
C ARG A 2 -22.05 -16.82 44.34
N TYR A 3 -21.47 -15.77 44.93
CA TYR A 3 -21.11 -14.52 44.23
C TYR A 3 -19.64 -14.44 43.83
N PHE A 4 -18.82 -15.45 44.15
CA PHE A 4 -17.38 -15.42 43.92
C PHE A 4 -16.96 -15.93 42.52
N ILE A 5 -17.89 -16.50 41.73
CA ILE A 5 -17.59 -17.08 40.41
C ILE A 5 -17.85 -16.09 39.26
N ILE A 6 -18.61 -15.01 39.50
CA ILE A 6 -18.98 -14.05 38.44
C ILE A 6 -17.90 -12.95 38.24
N ALA A 7 -16.98 -12.77 39.19
CA ALA A 7 -15.95 -11.73 39.11
C ALA A 7 -14.71 -12.12 38.27
N VAL A 8 -14.51 -13.41 37.95
CA VAL A 8 -13.31 -13.88 37.23
C VAL A 8 -13.52 -13.88 35.71
N SER A 9 -14.76 -13.87 35.23
CA SER A 9 -15.09 -13.88 33.79
C SER A 9 -14.96 -12.51 33.09
N LEU A 10 -14.78 -11.43 33.85
CA LEU A 10 -14.62 -10.07 33.34
C LEU A 10 -13.15 -9.64 33.14
N LEU A 11 -12.21 -10.57 33.38
CA LEU A 11 -10.76 -10.35 33.21
C LEU A 11 -10.19 -11.04 31.96
N LEU A 12 -11.02 -11.40 30.98
CA LEU A 12 -10.55 -11.61 29.61
C LEU A 12 -10.27 -10.24 29.00
N SER A 13 -9.17 -9.64 29.44
CA SER A 13 -8.52 -8.50 28.80
C SER A 13 -8.35 -8.82 27.33
N SER A 14 -9.24 -8.26 26.51
CA SER A 14 -9.04 -8.14 25.07
C SER A 14 -7.79 -7.28 24.87
N CYS A 15 -6.63 -7.92 24.71
CA CYS A 15 -5.53 -7.28 24.01
C CYS A 15 -6.06 -6.95 22.62
N ALA A 16 -6.54 -5.72 22.43
CA ALA A 16 -7.03 -5.27 21.15
C ALA A 16 -5.88 -5.35 20.16
N SER A 17 -5.92 -6.34 19.27
CA SER A 17 -5.04 -6.39 18.12
C SER A 17 -5.41 -5.24 17.19
N TYR A 18 -4.42 -4.59 16.61
CA TYR A 18 -4.67 -3.61 15.56
C TYR A 18 -5.29 -4.31 14.35
N GLU A 19 -6.46 -3.83 13.94
CA GLU A 19 -7.12 -4.22 12.71
C GLU A 19 -6.95 -3.07 11.70
N PRO A 20 -6.25 -3.30 10.58
CA PRO A 20 -5.94 -2.25 9.63
C PRO A 20 -7.20 -1.77 8.94
N LYS A 21 -7.39 -0.45 8.86
CA LYS A 21 -8.53 0.14 8.16
C LYS A 21 -8.10 1.46 7.51
N PRO A 22 -7.40 1.40 6.36
CA PRO A 22 -6.98 2.60 5.65
C PRO A 22 -8.13 3.60 5.51
N ASP A 23 -7.85 4.86 5.86
CA ASP A 23 -8.82 5.93 5.75
C ASP A 23 -9.24 6.13 4.28
N PRO A 24 -10.48 6.57 4.01
CA PRO A 24 -10.90 6.93 2.67
C PRO A 24 -9.95 7.93 2.02
N MET A 25 -9.67 7.73 0.73
CA MET A 25 -8.84 8.66 -0.04
C MET A 25 -9.49 10.05 -0.05
N LYS A 26 -8.73 11.07 0.39
CA LYS A 26 -9.17 12.47 0.36
C LYS A 26 -8.86 13.10 -1.00
N GLU A 27 -9.71 14.03 -1.41
CA GLU A 27 -9.48 14.82 -2.62
C GLU A 27 -8.11 15.50 -2.61
N GLY A 28 -7.44 15.52 -3.76
CA GLY A 28 -6.12 16.14 -3.93
C GLY A 28 -4.92 15.30 -3.48
N LEU A 29 -5.12 14.14 -2.83
CA LEU A 29 -4.00 13.23 -2.51
C LEU A 29 -3.48 12.48 -3.73
N VAL A 30 -4.37 12.13 -4.66
CA VAL A 30 -4.00 11.51 -5.95
C VAL A 30 -4.09 12.57 -7.03
N ALA A 31 -2.98 12.81 -7.73
CA ALA A 31 -2.97 13.69 -8.90
C ALA A 31 -3.78 13.02 -10.02
N PRO A 32 -4.69 13.73 -10.71
CA PRO A 32 -5.52 13.13 -11.76
C PRO A 32 -4.66 12.45 -12.83
N PHE A 33 -5.05 11.24 -13.21
CA PHE A 33 -4.51 10.54 -14.38
C PHE A 33 -5.60 9.63 -14.96
N GLN A 34 -5.36 9.14 -16.18
CA GLN A 34 -6.22 8.15 -16.80
C GLN A 34 -5.32 7.13 -17.49
N SER A 35 -5.61 5.86 -17.28
CA SER A 35 -5.00 4.75 -18.00
C SER A 35 -6.07 3.75 -18.36
N SER A 36 -6.00 3.16 -19.55
CA SER A 36 -6.88 2.05 -19.96
C SER A 36 -6.24 0.69 -19.71
N GLY A 37 -5.16 0.64 -18.92
CA GLY A 37 -4.42 -0.59 -18.68
C GLY A 37 -5.19 -1.60 -17.84
N THR A 38 -4.89 -2.88 -18.05
CA THR A 38 -5.39 -3.97 -17.19
C THR A 38 -4.26 -4.48 -16.29
N VAL A 39 -4.51 -4.64 -14.98
CA VAL A 39 -3.51 -5.07 -13.99
C VAL A 39 -4.10 -6.01 -12.94
N ASN A 40 -3.30 -6.95 -12.48
CA ASN A 40 -3.57 -7.77 -11.31
C ASN A 40 -2.79 -7.20 -10.11
N VAL A 41 -3.44 -6.96 -8.97
CA VAL A 41 -2.77 -6.52 -7.74
C VAL A 41 -2.71 -7.70 -6.77
N VAL A 42 -1.50 -8.11 -6.42
CA VAL A 42 -1.22 -9.34 -5.68
C VAL A 42 -0.67 -9.00 -4.29
N ASN A 43 -1.17 -9.72 -3.29
CA ASN A 43 -0.59 -9.69 -1.96
C ASN A 43 0.72 -10.50 -1.93
N GLY A 44 1.85 -9.79 -1.83
CA GLY A 44 3.20 -10.37 -1.72
C GLY A 44 3.62 -10.72 -0.29
N GLN A 45 2.69 -10.75 0.66
CA GLN A 45 3.01 -10.92 2.06
C GLN A 45 3.29 -12.38 2.46
N ASP A 46 4.57 -12.68 2.63
CA ASP A 46 5.03 -13.99 3.11
C ASP A 46 4.84 -14.18 4.63
N GLN A 47 4.85 -13.09 5.40
CA GLN A 47 4.76 -13.13 6.87
C GLN A 47 3.37 -12.72 7.36
N SER A 48 2.74 -13.54 8.20
CA SER A 48 1.41 -13.24 8.73
C SER A 48 1.40 -12.36 9.97
N LYS A 49 2.53 -12.12 10.65
CA LYS A 49 2.57 -11.39 11.93
C LYS A 49 3.85 -10.56 12.10
N LEU A 50 3.69 -9.33 12.59
CA LEU A 50 4.71 -8.51 13.25
C LEU A 50 4.19 -8.04 14.61
N GLN A 51 5.09 -7.63 15.50
CA GLN A 51 4.75 -6.81 16.66
C GLN A 51 5.16 -5.38 16.35
N ILE A 52 4.31 -4.40 16.65
CA ILE A 52 4.75 -3.00 16.62
C ILE A 52 5.80 -2.81 17.71
N GLU A 53 7.04 -2.56 17.31
CA GLU A 53 8.20 -2.59 18.20
C GLU A 53 8.16 -1.56 19.34
N ARG A 54 7.41 -0.45 19.20
CA ARG A 54 7.49 0.69 20.13
C ARG A 54 6.22 1.08 20.89
N TYR A 55 5.08 0.44 20.64
CA TYR A 55 3.84 0.73 21.38
C TYR A 55 3.28 -0.53 22.03
N GLY A 56 3.96 -1.00 23.07
CA GLY A 56 3.46 -2.10 23.91
C GLY A 56 3.39 -3.47 23.24
N GLY A 57 4.02 -3.67 22.07
CA GLY A 57 4.01 -4.95 21.37
C GLY A 57 2.65 -5.32 20.78
N VAL A 58 1.83 -4.33 20.41
CA VAL A 58 0.54 -4.59 19.75
C VAL A 58 0.79 -5.46 18.51
N PRO A 59 0.18 -6.66 18.43
CA PRO A 59 0.37 -7.54 17.30
C PRO A 59 -0.33 -6.96 16.07
N VAL A 60 0.37 -6.97 14.95
CA VAL A 60 -0.14 -6.56 13.64
C VAL A 60 -0.09 -7.75 12.70
N ASN A 61 -1.20 -7.95 12.00
CA ASN A 61 -1.26 -8.91 10.90
C ASN A 61 -0.87 -8.20 9.60
N LEU A 62 0.37 -8.40 9.15
CA LEU A 62 0.84 -7.78 7.90
C LEU A 62 0.10 -8.29 6.67
N ARG A 63 -0.40 -9.53 6.69
CA ARG A 63 -1.16 -10.08 5.56
C ARG A 63 -2.48 -9.33 5.44
N ALA A 64 -3.23 -9.20 6.53
CA ALA A 64 -4.45 -8.41 6.57
C ALA A 64 -4.18 -6.92 6.24
N THR A 65 -3.08 -6.37 6.75
CA THR A 65 -2.70 -4.97 6.45
C THR A 65 -2.43 -4.76 4.98
N THR A 66 -1.72 -5.70 4.35
CA THR A 66 -1.46 -5.67 2.91
C THR A 66 -2.74 -5.87 2.11
N GLU A 67 -3.65 -6.75 2.53
CA GLU A 67 -4.96 -6.95 1.88
C GLU A 67 -5.81 -5.68 1.90
N GLU A 68 -5.95 -5.01 3.04
CA GLU A 68 -6.71 -3.77 3.13
C GLU A 68 -6.06 -2.62 2.34
N THR A 69 -4.73 -2.58 2.30
CA THR A 69 -3.99 -1.61 1.47
C THR A 69 -4.23 -1.88 -0.03
N ILE A 70 -4.23 -3.14 -0.44
CA ILE A 70 -4.53 -3.55 -1.83
C ILE A 70 -5.95 -3.14 -2.21
N LYS A 71 -6.95 -3.39 -1.35
CA LYS A 71 -8.35 -2.98 -1.63
C LYS A 71 -8.45 -1.48 -1.92
N LEU A 72 -7.78 -0.65 -1.12
CA LEU A 72 -7.76 0.79 -1.36
C LEU A 72 -7.00 1.14 -2.64
N LEU A 73 -5.88 0.46 -2.93
CA LEU A 73 -5.13 0.65 -4.18
C LEU A 73 -5.98 0.30 -5.42
N GLU A 74 -6.64 -0.86 -5.43
CA GLU A 74 -7.52 -1.31 -6.52
C GLU A 74 -8.67 -0.33 -6.75
N GLN A 75 -9.26 0.19 -5.67
CA GLN A 75 -10.28 1.23 -5.75
C GLN A 75 -9.73 2.48 -6.45
N GLN A 76 -8.54 2.96 -6.06
CA GLN A 76 -7.93 4.14 -6.67
C GLN A 76 -7.52 3.91 -8.13
N LEU A 77 -7.00 2.73 -8.46
CA LEU A 77 -6.69 2.36 -9.85
C LEU A 77 -7.95 2.36 -10.71
N SER A 78 -9.02 1.72 -10.23
CA SER A 78 -10.32 1.65 -10.92
C SER A 78 -10.94 3.04 -11.14
N GLN A 79 -10.82 3.94 -10.16
CA GLN A 79 -11.26 5.34 -10.28
C GLN A 79 -10.51 6.13 -11.36
N ASN A 80 -9.30 5.70 -11.73
CA ASN A 80 -8.47 6.31 -12.78
C ASN A 80 -8.42 5.48 -14.08
N GLY A 81 -9.44 4.65 -14.30
CA GLY A 81 -9.68 3.93 -15.57
C GLY A 81 -8.97 2.60 -15.73
N VAL A 82 -8.10 2.23 -14.78
CA VAL A 82 -7.36 0.96 -14.82
C VAL A 82 -8.31 -0.20 -14.50
N VAL A 83 -8.30 -1.23 -15.33
CA VAL A 83 -9.09 -2.45 -15.10
C VAL A 83 -8.31 -3.37 -14.16
N VAL A 84 -8.86 -3.65 -12.97
CA VAL A 84 -8.29 -4.62 -12.04
C VAL A 84 -8.85 -6.00 -12.36
N ASP A 85 -7.99 -6.92 -12.83
CA ASP A 85 -8.36 -8.28 -13.21
C ASP A 85 -7.31 -9.28 -12.68
N PRO A 86 -7.70 -10.25 -11.81
CA PRO A 86 -6.82 -11.31 -11.33
C PRO A 86 -6.18 -12.16 -12.45
N GLY A 87 -6.77 -12.20 -13.65
CA GLY A 87 -6.25 -12.89 -14.82
C GLY A 87 -5.26 -12.08 -15.68
N ALA A 88 -4.99 -10.81 -15.32
CA ALA A 88 -4.12 -9.94 -16.12
C ALA A 88 -2.65 -10.41 -16.11
N SER A 89 -1.96 -10.21 -17.24
CA SER A 89 -0.52 -10.52 -17.37
C SER A 89 0.38 -9.46 -16.71
N LYS A 90 -0.07 -8.21 -16.67
CA LYS A 90 0.55 -7.16 -15.85
C LYS A 90 0.17 -7.41 -14.39
N ALA A 91 1.18 -7.57 -13.53
CA ALA A 91 0.96 -7.76 -12.11
C ALA A 91 1.74 -6.73 -11.29
N MET A 92 1.14 -6.30 -10.19
CA MET A 92 1.74 -5.48 -9.14
C MET A 92 1.67 -6.26 -7.82
N THR A 93 2.80 -6.65 -7.28
CA THR A 93 2.89 -7.37 -6.01
C THR A 93 3.26 -6.37 -4.91
N LEU A 94 2.36 -6.19 -3.94
CA LEU A 94 2.54 -5.28 -2.80
C LEU A 94 2.79 -6.07 -1.52
N SER A 95 3.73 -5.64 -0.69
CA SER A 95 3.92 -6.14 0.67
C SER A 95 4.18 -4.98 1.63
N VAL A 96 3.38 -4.89 2.70
CA VAL A 96 3.65 -3.98 3.82
C VAL A 96 4.67 -4.64 4.73
N GLN A 97 5.83 -4.02 4.87
CA GLN A 97 6.99 -4.61 5.55
C GLN A 97 7.07 -4.20 7.02
N GLU A 98 6.65 -2.97 7.34
CA GLU A 98 6.83 -2.43 8.68
C GLU A 98 5.77 -1.37 8.99
N LEU A 99 5.28 -1.38 10.24
CA LEU A 99 4.53 -0.28 10.85
C LEU A 99 5.28 0.15 12.12
N TYR A 100 6.04 1.23 12.02
CA TYR A 100 6.83 1.76 13.12
C TYR A 100 6.10 2.91 13.80
N GLN A 101 6.11 2.91 15.13
CA GLN A 101 5.39 3.90 15.93
C GLN A 101 6.31 4.57 16.93
N PHE A 102 6.11 5.85 17.23
CA PHE A 102 6.78 6.48 18.36
C PHE A 102 5.94 7.64 18.91
N PRO A 103 5.65 7.66 20.22
CA PRO A 103 5.03 8.82 20.84
C PRO A 103 6.04 9.97 20.85
N ILE A 104 5.62 11.17 20.43
CA ILE A 104 6.40 12.40 20.64
C ILE A 104 5.88 13.12 21.89
N ALA A 105 6.81 13.75 22.63
CA ALA A 105 6.53 14.59 23.78
C ALA A 105 5.55 15.75 23.43
N PRO A 106 4.89 16.36 24.42
CA PRO A 106 3.71 17.20 24.22
C PRO A 106 3.84 18.29 23.13
N PRO A 107 2.75 18.57 22.38
CA PRO A 107 1.42 17.96 22.48
C PRO A 107 1.45 16.51 21.96
N TYR A 108 0.85 15.57 22.69
CA TYR A 108 0.92 14.13 22.38
C TYR A 108 0.46 13.86 20.95
N THR A 109 1.43 13.69 20.05
CA THR A 109 1.18 13.29 18.66
C THR A 109 1.71 11.88 18.48
N ASP A 110 0.83 11.01 18.01
CA ASP A 110 1.16 9.66 17.63
C ASP A 110 1.65 9.67 16.18
N ILE A 111 2.75 8.96 15.94
CA ILE A 111 3.37 8.88 14.63
C ILE A 111 3.39 7.44 14.19
N CYS A 112 2.90 7.19 12.98
CA CYS A 112 3.05 5.92 12.31
C CYS A 112 3.88 6.10 11.03
N ILE A 113 4.87 5.23 10.84
CA ILE A 113 5.63 5.09 9.61
C ILE A 113 5.30 3.73 9.01
N VAL A 114 4.86 3.72 7.76
CA VAL A 114 4.62 2.50 7.00
C VAL A 114 5.73 2.36 5.97
N ARG A 115 6.35 1.17 5.92
CA ARG A 115 7.25 0.78 4.82
C ARG A 115 6.60 -0.31 4.00
N ALA A 116 6.68 -0.19 2.68
CA ALA A 116 6.14 -1.20 1.77
C ALA A 116 7.03 -1.39 0.54
N GLY A 117 7.07 -2.63 0.05
CA GLY A 117 7.70 -2.98 -1.21
C GLY A 117 6.65 -3.21 -2.29
N LEU A 118 6.92 -2.70 -3.49
CA LEU A 118 6.14 -2.94 -4.69
C LEU A 118 7.07 -3.54 -5.74
N THR A 119 6.69 -4.70 -6.27
CA THR A 119 7.34 -5.27 -7.46
C THR A 119 6.31 -5.42 -8.57
N THR A 120 6.74 -5.33 -9.82
CA THR A 120 5.84 -5.52 -10.97
C THR A 120 6.34 -6.65 -11.87
N SER A 121 5.45 -7.19 -12.71
CA SER A 121 5.84 -8.22 -13.69
C SER A 121 6.82 -7.71 -14.78
N SER A 122 7.03 -6.40 -14.91
CA SER A 122 8.07 -5.84 -15.79
C SER A 122 9.47 -5.80 -15.15
N GLY A 123 9.58 -6.15 -13.86
CA GLY A 123 10.82 -6.07 -13.08
C GLY A 123 11.04 -4.73 -12.39
N LEU A 124 10.08 -3.80 -12.42
CA LEU A 124 10.14 -2.60 -11.57
C LEU A 124 10.07 -3.02 -10.09
N GLU A 125 11.01 -2.54 -9.29
CA GLU A 125 11.04 -2.69 -7.84
C GLU A 125 11.09 -1.30 -7.17
N LYS A 126 10.20 -1.05 -6.23
CA LYS A 126 10.13 0.20 -5.45
C LYS A 126 9.94 -0.09 -3.97
N LEU A 127 10.55 0.76 -3.14
CA LEU A 127 10.33 0.81 -1.70
C LEU A 127 9.73 2.16 -1.35
N TYR A 128 8.63 2.13 -0.62
CA TYR A 128 7.92 3.31 -0.13
C TYR A 128 8.07 3.42 1.38
N SER A 129 8.16 4.65 1.89
CA SER A 129 8.26 4.93 3.32
C SER A 129 7.46 6.18 3.66
N VAL A 130 6.25 5.97 4.18
CA VAL A 130 5.29 7.03 4.41
C VAL A 130 5.11 7.28 5.89
N LYS A 131 5.10 8.55 6.27
CA LYS A 131 4.88 9.00 7.64
C LYS A 131 3.55 9.73 7.77
N ASN A 132 2.82 9.41 8.84
CA ASN A 132 1.70 10.22 9.28
C ASN A 132 1.78 10.55 10.77
N LEU A 133 1.19 11.70 11.13
CA LEU A 133 1.00 12.14 12.50
C LEU A 133 -0.50 12.25 12.76
N SER A 134 -0.95 11.82 13.95
CA SER A 134 -2.31 11.98 14.43
C SER A 134 -2.30 12.54 15.85
N GLY A 135 -3.27 13.41 16.15
CA GLY A 135 -3.55 13.86 17.50
C GLY A 135 -4.71 13.11 18.16
N VAL A 136 -5.25 12.07 17.50
CA VAL A 136 -6.37 11.26 18.00
C VAL A 136 -5.83 10.04 18.74
N ASP A 137 -5.23 9.12 17.98
CA ASP A 137 -4.52 7.97 18.47
C ASP A 137 -3.59 7.42 17.37
N ILE A 138 -2.86 6.39 17.73
CA ILE A 138 -1.89 5.73 16.88
C ILE A 138 -2.51 4.86 15.77
N PHE A 139 -3.71 4.33 15.95
CA PHE A 139 -4.38 3.54 14.92
C PHE A 139 -4.82 4.44 13.77
N HIS A 140 -5.41 5.60 14.07
CA HIS A 140 -5.68 6.64 13.08
C HIS A 140 -4.40 7.14 12.41
N ALA A 141 -3.28 7.23 13.15
CA ALA A 141 -2.01 7.58 12.53
C ALA A 141 -1.60 6.55 11.47
N CYS A 142 -1.73 5.24 11.77
CA CYS A 142 -1.39 4.17 10.84
C CYS A 142 -2.37 4.03 9.68
N ASP A 143 -3.67 4.10 9.92
CA ASP A 143 -4.71 4.02 8.89
C ASP A 143 -4.50 5.10 7.83
N PHE A 144 -4.27 6.35 8.24
CA PHE A 144 -3.99 7.42 7.28
C PHE A 144 -2.58 7.33 6.66
N ALA A 145 -1.59 6.71 7.33
CA ALA A 145 -0.30 6.41 6.71
C ALA A 145 -0.44 5.37 5.58
N LEU A 146 -1.31 4.37 5.74
CA LEU A 146 -1.65 3.41 4.69
C LEU A 146 -2.36 4.09 3.51
N THR A 147 -3.27 5.02 3.77
CA THR A 147 -3.91 5.84 2.71
C THR A 147 -2.89 6.66 1.94
N LYS A 148 -1.96 7.33 2.64
CA LYS A 148 -0.88 8.09 2.01
C LYS A 148 0.07 7.19 1.21
N LEU A 149 0.35 5.97 1.68
CA LEU A 149 1.12 4.98 0.93
C LEU A 149 0.46 4.66 -0.42
N VAL A 150 -0.85 4.40 -0.43
CA VAL A 150 -1.59 4.18 -1.69
C VAL A 150 -1.50 5.41 -2.59
N ALA A 151 -1.68 6.62 -2.05
CA ALA A 151 -1.54 7.84 -2.83
C ALA A 151 -0.15 8.00 -3.45
N GLU A 152 0.91 7.67 -2.70
CA GLU A 152 2.29 7.73 -3.20
C GLU A 152 2.54 6.71 -4.32
N ILE A 153 2.07 5.47 -4.17
CA ILE A 153 2.15 4.44 -5.22
C ILE A 153 1.45 4.90 -6.49
N VAL A 154 0.22 5.41 -6.37
CA VAL A 154 -0.59 5.84 -7.52
C VAL A 154 -0.04 7.10 -8.18
N ASN A 155 0.68 7.94 -7.44
CA ASN A 155 1.34 9.14 -7.96
C ASN A 155 2.75 8.88 -8.54
N ASP A 156 3.34 7.71 -8.28
CA ASP A 156 4.67 7.36 -8.79
C ASP A 156 4.64 7.26 -10.33
N SER A 157 5.47 8.07 -10.99
CA SER A 157 5.50 8.10 -12.46
C SER A 157 5.87 6.76 -13.07
N ALA A 158 6.78 5.99 -12.45
CA ALA A 158 7.15 4.68 -12.97
C ALA A 158 6.01 3.67 -12.86
N VAL A 159 5.16 3.79 -11.83
CA VAL A 159 3.95 2.98 -11.68
C VAL A 159 2.93 3.39 -12.74
N ARG A 160 2.72 4.68 -12.96
CA ARG A 160 1.83 5.18 -14.02
C ARG A 160 2.27 4.73 -15.40
N ASP A 161 3.57 4.82 -15.70
CA ASP A 161 4.15 4.37 -16.97
C ASP A 161 3.97 2.84 -17.15
N PHE A 162 4.12 2.07 -16.07
CA PHE A 162 3.84 0.63 -16.08
C PHE A 162 2.36 0.34 -16.38
N LEU A 163 1.45 1.13 -15.81
CA LEU A 163 0.01 0.98 -16.00
C LEU A 163 -0.44 1.42 -17.39
N ASP A 164 0.25 2.36 -18.04
CA ASP A 164 -0.11 2.82 -19.37
C ASP A 164 0.14 1.72 -20.43
N GLU A 165 -0.87 1.47 -21.27
CA GLU A 165 -0.77 0.56 -22.41
C GLU A 165 -0.30 1.24 -23.69
N SER A 166 -0.31 2.57 -23.74
CA SER A 166 0.13 3.33 -24.91
C SER A 166 1.62 3.12 -25.21
N LEU A 167 2.41 2.88 -24.16
CA LEU A 167 3.86 2.66 -24.24
C LEU A 167 4.24 1.27 -24.79
N LEU A 168 3.32 0.30 -24.77
CA LEU A 168 3.54 -1.04 -25.36
C LEU A 168 3.24 -1.08 -26.87
N ARG A 169 2.64 -0.02 -27.44
CA ARG A 169 2.22 0.03 -28.85
C ARG A 169 3.24 0.65 -29.81
N TYR A 170 4.47 0.95 -29.37
CA TYR A 170 5.56 1.29 -30.28
C TYR A 170 6.39 0.04 -30.60
N PRO A 171 6.07 -0.73 -31.67
CA PRO A 171 7.02 -1.71 -32.17
C PRO A 171 8.25 -0.98 -32.69
N ALA A 172 9.41 -1.55 -32.43
CA ALA A 172 10.73 -1.14 -32.90
C ALA A 172 10.91 -1.22 -34.43
N SER A 173 9.99 -0.63 -35.22
CA SER A 173 10.04 -0.65 -36.68
C SER A 173 10.83 0.49 -37.32
N LEU A 174 11.48 1.35 -36.51
CA LEU A 174 12.29 2.47 -37.01
C LEU A 174 13.81 2.23 -36.98
N ALA A 175 14.27 1.10 -36.45
CA ALA A 175 15.71 0.81 -36.33
C ALA A 175 16.38 0.22 -37.59
N SER A 176 15.64 -0.08 -38.67
CA SER A 176 16.20 -0.71 -39.88
C SER A 176 16.32 0.21 -41.10
N GLY A 177 15.99 1.51 -41.00
CA GLY A 177 15.88 2.41 -42.15
C GLY A 177 17.10 3.27 -42.52
N LEU A 178 18.18 3.28 -41.73
CA LEU A 178 19.26 4.28 -41.85
C LEU A 178 20.66 3.65 -41.87
N SER A 179 20.92 2.74 -42.81
CA SER A 179 22.30 2.40 -43.19
C SER A 179 22.34 1.80 -44.60
N LYS A 180 22.10 2.64 -45.61
CA LYS A 180 22.45 2.40 -47.02
C LYS A 180 22.17 3.68 -47.82
N ARG A 181 23.03 4.69 -47.71
CA ARG A 181 23.16 5.78 -48.69
C ARG A 181 24.37 6.68 -48.38
N THR A 182 25.56 6.14 -48.61
CA THR A 182 26.72 6.96 -49.01
C THR A 182 27.73 6.08 -49.74
N ALA A 183 27.53 5.94 -51.04
CA ALA A 183 28.57 5.59 -51.99
C ALA A 183 28.22 6.33 -53.28
N LEU A 184 28.85 7.49 -53.45
CA LEU A 184 29.25 8.13 -54.71
C LEU A 184 30.01 9.42 -54.35
#